data_AF-R7C8J0-F1
#
_entry.id   AF-R7C8J0-F1
#
_cell.length_a   1.000
_cell.length_b   1.000
_cell.length_c   1.000
_cell.angle_alpha   90.00
_cell.angle_beta   90.00
_cell.angle_gamma   90.00
#
_symmetry.space_group_name_H-M   'P 1'
#
loop_
_entity.id
_entity.type
_entity.pdbx_description
1 polymer ?
#
loop_
_entity_poly.entity_id
_entity_poly.type
_entity_poly.pdbx_seq_one_letter_code
_entity_poly.pdbx_strand_id
1 'polypeptide(L)'
;MKKIFKGQKIHIACVSLLLVMLLAGCDLLKPPIEYGIEYGRNHIKTPHGTAWIGDTYDGVKLVVGNEKNEPLRETGLSEDPWMITASEKYLYVLIERRALKYYLLKYDYSLKKKAEYEVPYS
;
A
#
# COMPACT_ATOMS: atom_id res chain seq x y z
N MET A 1 -21.14 -19.15 10.05
CA MET A 1 -20.06 -18.95 9.04
C MET A 1 -19.65 -17.50 8.77
N LYS A 2 -20.47 -16.46 9.02
CA LYS A 2 -20.07 -15.04 8.76
C LYS A 2 -19.05 -14.43 9.73
N LYS A 3 -18.90 -14.96 10.95
CA LYS A 3 -17.99 -14.39 11.97
C LYS A 3 -16.52 -14.82 11.81
N ILE A 4 -16.26 -15.99 11.25
CA ILE A 4 -14.91 -16.56 11.10
C ILE A 4 -14.12 -15.80 10.01
N PHE A 5 -14.77 -15.47 8.90
CA PHE A 5 -14.18 -14.68 7.81
C PHE A 5 -13.74 -13.27 8.24
N LYS A 6 -14.47 -12.64 9.17
CA LYS A 6 -14.13 -11.30 9.66
C LYS A 6 -12.88 -11.34 10.55
N GLY A 7 -12.76 -12.37 11.40
CA GLY A 7 -11.56 -12.60 12.21
C GLY A 7 -10.34 -12.96 11.37
N GLN A 8 -10.48 -13.87 10.40
CA GLN A 8 -9.39 -14.20 9.47
C GLN A 8 -8.90 -12.98 8.68
N LYS A 9 -9.80 -12.15 8.12
CA LYS A 9 -9.38 -10.90 7.45
C LYS A 9 -8.59 -9.96 8.35
N ILE A 10 -8.95 -9.85 9.64
CA ILE A 10 -8.22 -9.02 10.61
C ILE A 10 -6.85 -9.64 10.96
N HIS A 11 -6.75 -10.97 11.04
CA HIS A 11 -5.47 -11.65 11.25
C HIS A 11 -4.53 -11.50 10.05
N ILE A 12 -5.05 -11.64 8.83
CA ILE A 12 -4.30 -11.45 7.57
C ILE A 12 -3.79 -10.01 7.46
N ALA A 13 -4.66 -9.07 7.79
CA ALA A 13 -4.37 -7.65 7.91
C ALA A 13 -3.21 -7.38 8.88
N CYS A 14 -3.31 -7.89 10.11
CA CYS A 14 -2.29 -7.70 11.14
C CYS A 14 -0.96 -8.39 10.81
N VAL A 15 -0.98 -9.60 10.22
CA VAL A 15 0.24 -10.32 9.85
C VAL A 15 0.92 -9.67 8.65
N SER A 16 0.15 -9.25 7.63
CA SER A 16 0.69 -8.47 6.50
C SER A 16 1.22 -7.12 6.96
N LEU A 17 0.55 -6.47 7.93
CA LEU A 17 1.01 -5.23 8.53
C LEU A 17 2.31 -5.41 9.32
N LEU A 18 2.40 -6.45 10.16
CA LEU A 18 3.61 -6.81 10.89
C LEU A 18 4.75 -7.13 9.93
N LEU A 19 4.49 -7.84 8.83
CA LEU A 19 5.50 -8.17 7.82
C LEU A 19 5.94 -6.93 7.02
N VAL A 20 5.02 -6.02 6.69
CA VAL A 20 5.36 -4.72 6.09
C VAL A 20 6.21 -3.91 7.05
N MET A 21 5.86 -3.86 8.33
CA MET A 21 6.69 -3.20 9.35
C MET A 21 8.04 -3.89 9.56
N LEU A 22 8.15 -5.20 9.37
CA LEU A 22 9.41 -5.94 9.47
C LEU A 22 10.30 -5.74 8.24
N LEU A 23 9.72 -5.82 7.03
CA LEU A 23 10.40 -5.63 5.74
C LEU A 23 10.79 -4.18 5.51
N ALA A 24 9.94 -3.24 5.91
CA ALA A 24 10.29 -1.83 5.95
C ALA A 24 11.10 -1.49 7.23
N GLY A 25 11.08 -2.36 8.24
CA GLY A 25 11.77 -2.25 9.55
C GLY A 25 13.28 -2.05 9.49
N CYS A 26 13.93 -2.43 8.39
CA CYS A 26 15.35 -2.10 8.18
C CYS A 26 15.59 -0.63 7.78
N ASP A 27 14.55 0.11 7.36
CA ASP A 27 14.60 1.55 7.01
C ASP A 27 13.71 2.40 7.97
N LEU A 28 12.87 1.77 8.81
CA LEU A 28 11.85 2.41 9.68
C LEU A 28 12.27 2.64 11.15
N LEU A 29 13.53 2.36 11.54
CA LEU A 29 14.01 2.51 12.94
C LEU A 29 14.11 3.97 13.44
N LYS A 30 13.60 4.95 12.67
CA LYS A 30 13.35 6.31 13.16
C LYS A 30 11.83 6.57 13.15
N PRO A 31 11.17 6.73 14.31
CA PRO A 31 9.83 7.29 14.37
C PRO A 31 9.95 8.79 14.03
N PRO A 32 9.03 9.37 13.24
CA PRO A 32 7.61 9.38 13.56
C PRO A 32 6.75 9.13 12.31
N ILE A 33 6.02 8.02 12.27
CA ILE A 33 5.22 7.71 11.10
C ILE A 33 3.75 7.73 11.50
N GLU A 34 3.08 8.79 11.09
CA GLU A 34 1.61 8.85 11.02
C GLU A 34 1.15 7.82 9.98
N TYR A 35 1.04 6.57 10.40
CA TYR A 35 0.45 5.51 9.58
C TYR A 35 -1.07 5.53 9.74
N GLY A 36 -1.78 6.11 8.78
CA GLY A 36 -3.15 5.69 8.49
C GLY A 36 -3.12 4.36 7.76
N ILE A 37 -3.07 3.23 8.47
CA ILE A 37 -3.44 1.93 7.89
C ILE A 37 -4.95 1.90 7.89
N GLU A 38 -5.53 2.45 6.84
CA GLU A 38 -6.97 2.54 6.74
C GLU A 38 -7.44 1.68 5.58
N TYR A 39 -7.89 0.47 5.93
CA TYR A 39 -8.66 -0.40 5.06
C TYR A 39 -9.75 0.43 4.37
N GLY A 40 -9.59 0.69 3.07
CA GLY A 40 -10.56 1.40 2.25
C GLY A 40 -10.46 2.94 2.24
N ARG A 41 -9.42 3.57 2.81
CA ARG A 41 -9.11 4.97 2.46
C ARG A 41 -8.08 5.02 1.35
N ASN A 42 -8.54 5.45 0.18
CA ASN A 42 -7.71 5.55 -1.00
C ASN A 42 -6.61 6.60 -0.85
N HIS A 43 -6.76 7.62 0.02
CA HIS A 43 -5.81 8.75 0.13
C HIS A 43 -5.04 8.73 1.45
N ILE A 44 -3.71 8.80 1.36
CA ILE A 44 -2.80 8.93 2.49
C ILE A 44 -1.96 10.20 2.37
N LYS A 45 -1.69 10.86 3.51
CA LYS A 45 -0.71 11.94 3.58
C LYS A 45 0.69 11.36 3.58
N THR A 46 1.60 12.08 2.94
CA THR A 46 3.01 11.70 2.83
C THR A 46 3.89 12.93 3.03
N PRO A 47 5.19 12.78 3.31
CA PRO A 47 6.09 13.93 3.41
C PRO A 47 6.22 14.77 2.13
N HIS A 48 5.75 14.25 0.99
CA HIS A 48 5.88 14.89 -0.33
C HIS A 48 4.54 15.38 -0.89
N GLY A 49 3.48 15.41 -0.07
CA GLY A 49 2.10 15.71 -0.49
C GLY A 49 1.15 14.59 -0.14
N THR A 50 0.38 14.10 -1.10
CA THR A 50 -0.56 12.99 -0.88
C THR A 50 -0.36 11.88 -1.89
N ALA A 51 -0.70 10.66 -1.50
CA ALA A 51 -0.70 9.51 -2.40
C ALA A 51 -2.05 8.80 -2.30
N TRP A 52 -2.60 8.39 -3.44
CA TRP A 52 -3.86 7.68 -3.43
C TRP A 52 -4.04 6.65 -4.54
N ILE A 53 -5.03 5.80 -4.35
CA ILE A 53 -5.55 4.92 -5.39
C ILE A 53 -6.66 5.65 -6.15
N GLY A 54 -6.42 5.95 -7.43
CA GLY A 54 -7.38 6.53 -8.33
C GLY A 54 -7.98 5.48 -9.25
N ASP A 55 -9.30 5.51 -9.42
CA ASP A 55 -9.99 4.68 -10.42
C ASP A 55 -10.09 5.45 -11.74
N THR A 56 -9.73 4.80 -12.84
CA THR A 56 -9.92 5.34 -14.20
C THR A 56 -10.63 4.34 -15.09
N TYR A 57 -11.13 4.81 -16.24
CA TYR A 57 -11.80 3.96 -17.23
C TYR A 57 -10.93 2.79 -17.73
N ASP A 58 -9.60 2.97 -17.66
CA ASP A 58 -8.59 1.99 -18.09
C ASP A 58 -8.05 1.11 -16.95
N GLY A 59 -8.61 1.22 -15.74
CA GLY A 59 -8.22 0.45 -14.56
C GLY A 59 -7.75 1.31 -13.38
N VAL A 60 -7.17 0.65 -12.38
CA VAL A 60 -6.75 1.27 -11.13
C VAL A 60 -5.35 1.86 -11.27
N LYS A 61 -5.15 3.07 -10.72
CA LYS A 61 -3.87 3.79 -10.75
C LYS A 61 -3.41 4.14 -9.34
N LEU A 62 -2.10 4.06 -9.12
CA LEU A 62 -1.43 4.69 -8.00
C LEU A 62 -1.09 6.13 -8.39
N VAL A 63 -1.55 7.09 -7.61
CA VAL A 63 -1.41 8.52 -7.85
C VAL A 63 -0.60 9.17 -6.73
N VAL A 64 0.29 10.08 -7.10
CA VAL A 64 0.98 10.98 -6.18
C VAL A 64 0.60 12.39 -6.55
N GLY A 65 0.10 13.14 -5.57
CA GLY A 65 -0.30 14.52 -5.72
C GLY A 65 0.35 15.45 -4.69
N ASN A 66 0.07 16.74 -4.85
CA ASN A 66 0.55 17.77 -3.95
C ASN A 66 -0.29 17.85 -2.66
N GLU A 67 0.03 18.80 -1.78
CA GLU A 67 -0.70 19.04 -0.53
C GLU A 67 -2.18 19.40 -0.72
N LYS A 68 -2.58 19.83 -1.93
CA LYS A 68 -3.96 20.16 -2.31
C LYS A 68 -4.71 18.98 -2.93
N ASN A 69 -4.10 17.79 -2.96
CA ASN A 69 -4.61 16.59 -3.64
C ASN A 69 -4.74 16.74 -5.17
N GLU A 70 -3.94 17.61 -5.79
CA GLU A 70 -3.87 17.69 -7.26
C GLU A 70 -2.89 16.64 -7.77
N PRO A 71 -3.26 15.81 -8.74
CA PRO A 71 -2.41 14.72 -9.23
C PRO A 71 -1.17 15.29 -9.94
N LEU A 72 0.01 14.88 -9.48
CA LEU A 72 1.29 15.24 -10.11
C LEU A 72 1.83 14.10 -10.96
N ARG A 73 1.60 12.87 -10.53
CA ARG A 73 2.11 11.65 -11.17
C ARG A 73 1.10 10.53 -10.98
N GLU A 74 1.02 9.65 -11.98
CA GLU A 74 0.20 8.44 -11.90
C GLU A 74 0.91 7.26 -12.57
N THR A 75 0.63 6.06 -12.07
CA THR A 75 1.07 4.81 -12.69
C THR A 75 -0.04 3.77 -12.58
N GLY A 76 -0.25 2.98 -13.63
CA GLY A 76 -1.24 1.91 -13.62
C GLY A 76 -0.84 0.77 -12.68
N LEU A 77 -1.82 0.22 -11.97
CA LEU A 77 -1.69 -1.01 -11.21
C LEU A 77 -2.27 -2.17 -12.02
N SER A 78 -1.63 -3.33 -11.96
CA SER A 78 -2.06 -4.51 -12.69
C SER A 78 -3.27 -5.21 -12.06
N GLU A 79 -3.54 -4.95 -10.78
CA GLU A 79 -4.55 -5.60 -9.97
C GLU A 79 -5.10 -4.59 -8.95
N ASP A 80 -6.28 -4.87 -8.40
CA ASP A 80 -6.88 -4.02 -7.36
C ASP A 80 -6.04 -4.05 -6.08
N PRO A 81 -5.60 -2.88 -5.59
CA PRO A 81 -4.83 -2.78 -4.37
C PRO A 81 -5.71 -3.02 -3.14
N TRP A 82 -5.21 -3.84 -2.24
CA TRP A 82 -5.82 -4.07 -0.92
C TRP A 82 -5.47 -2.97 0.08
N MET A 83 -4.28 -2.39 -0.06
CA MET A 83 -3.76 -1.39 0.85
C MET A 83 -2.68 -0.55 0.19
N ILE A 84 -2.64 0.73 0.53
CA ILE A 84 -1.52 1.63 0.26
C ILE A 84 -0.95 2.11 1.59
N THR A 85 0.38 2.21 1.69
CA THR A 85 1.06 2.82 2.83
C THR A 85 2.34 3.52 2.38
N ALA A 86 2.94 4.36 3.22
CA ALA A 86 4.08 5.19 2.87
C ALA A 86 5.16 5.19 3.95
N SER A 87 6.38 5.51 3.53
CA SER A 87 7.52 5.87 4.38
C SER A 87 8.13 7.15 3.81
N GLU A 88 9.12 7.75 4.48
CA GLU A 88 9.76 8.99 3.98
C GLU A 88 10.26 8.90 2.53
N LYS A 89 10.68 7.71 2.09
CA LYS A 89 11.32 7.50 0.78
C LYS A 89 10.46 6.74 -0.22
N TYR A 90 9.51 5.94 0.26
CA TYR A 90 8.84 4.94 -0.56
C TYR A 90 7.34 4.84 -0.28
N LEU A 91 6.61 4.52 -1.33
CA LEU A 91 5.22 4.08 -1.29
C LEU A 91 5.19 2.56 -1.41
N TYR A 92 4.27 1.95 -0.67
CA TYR A 92 4.05 0.52 -0.66
C TYR A 92 2.60 0.23 -0.99
N VAL A 93 2.39 -0.70 -1.92
CA VAL A 93 1.05 -1.12 -2.34
C VAL A 93 0.96 -2.63 -2.16
N LEU A 94 -0.01 -3.08 -1.37
CA LEU A 94 -0.33 -4.49 -1.23
C LEU A 94 -1.38 -4.84 -2.28
N ILE A 95 -1.05 -5.79 -3.15
CA ILE A 95 -1.99 -6.37 -4.12
C ILE A 95 -2.18 -7.85 -3.82
N GLU A 96 -3.33 -8.39 -4.21
CA GLU A 96 -3.54 -9.84 -4.27
C GLU A 96 -3.43 -10.29 -5.72
N ARG A 97 -2.67 -11.33 -5.97
CA ARG A 97 -2.65 -12.04 -7.26
C ARG A 97 -3.21 -13.43 -7.07
N ARG A 98 -3.72 -13.99 -8.19
CA ARG A 98 -4.30 -15.33 -8.33
C ARG A 98 -3.81 -16.34 -7.28
N ALA A 99 -4.75 -17.10 -6.72
CA ALA A 99 -4.53 -18.11 -5.70
C ALA A 99 -4.09 -17.57 -4.32
N LEU A 100 -4.68 -16.44 -3.89
CA LEU A 100 -4.48 -15.85 -2.55
C LEU A 100 -3.01 -15.51 -2.24
N LYS A 101 -2.22 -15.20 -3.28
CA LYS A 101 -0.84 -14.78 -3.13
C LYS A 101 -0.78 -13.26 -3.02
N TYR A 102 -0.31 -12.75 -1.90
CA TYR A 102 -0.18 -11.32 -1.68
C TYR A 102 1.19 -10.83 -2.13
N TYR A 103 1.25 -9.65 -2.73
CA TYR A 103 2.50 -9.03 -3.15
C TYR A 103 2.57 -7.60 -2.64
N LEU A 104 3.70 -7.26 -2.02
CA LEU A 104 4.02 -5.90 -1.61
C LEU A 104 4.89 -5.25 -2.69
N LEU A 105 4.32 -4.28 -3.39
CA LEU A 105 5.01 -3.48 -4.39
C LEU A 105 5.63 -2.25 -3.73
N LYS A 106 6.91 -2.00 -3.96
CA LYS A 106 7.64 -0.82 -3.46
C LYS A 106 7.89 0.15 -4.61
N TYR A 107 7.45 1.38 -4.46
CA TYR A 107 7.65 2.48 -5.41
C TYR A 107 8.42 3.63 -4.74
N ASP A 108 9.21 4.38 -5.50
CA ASP A 108 9.59 5.73 -5.07
C ASP A 108 8.45 6.73 -5.37
N TYR A 109 8.57 7.97 -4.85
CA TYR A 109 7.61 9.04 -5.11
C TYR A 109 7.60 9.56 -6.56
N SER A 110 8.55 9.11 -7.40
CA SER A 110 8.49 9.32 -8.85
C SER A 110 7.64 8.26 -9.57
N LEU A 111 7.04 7.33 -8.80
CA LEU A 111 6.27 6.17 -9.26
C LEU A 111 7.07 5.15 -10.05
N LYS A 112 8.39 5.11 -9.86
CA LYS A 112 9.23 4.03 -10.39
C LYS A 112 9.24 2.87 -9.39
N LYS A 113 8.78 1.71 -9.86
CA LYS A 113 8.84 0.47 -9.09
C LYS A 113 10.30 0.14 -8.74
N LYS A 114 10.56 -0.14 -7.46
CA LYS A 114 11.88 -0.49 -6.91
C LYS A 114 11.98 -1.96 -6.55
N ALA A 115 10.89 -2.54 -6.07
CA ALA A 115 10.85 -3.93 -5.69
C ALA A 115 9.42 -4.47 -5.70
N GLU A 116 9.34 -5.79 -5.72
CA GLU A 116 8.13 -6.57 -5.49
C GLU A 116 8.51 -7.74 -4.60
N TYR A 117 7.74 -7.94 -3.54
CA TYR A 117 7.94 -9.02 -2.59
C TYR A 117 6.67 -9.87 -2.52
N GLU A 118 6.77 -11.17 -2.74
CA GLU A 118 5.70 -12.10 -2.37
C GLU A 118 5.61 -12.12 -0.85
N VAL A 119 4.42 -11.87 -0.31
CA VAL A 119 4.11 -11.90 1.11
C VAL A 119 3.66 -13.32 1.43
N PRO A 120 4.48 -14.13 2.14
CA PRO A 120 4.12 -15.49 2.47
C PRO A 120 2.86 -15.50 3.34
N TYR A 121 1.85 -16.22 2.89
CA TYR A 121 0.63 -16.49 3.64
C TYR A 121 0.80 -17.85 4.33
N SER A 122 1.06 -17.84 5.64
CA SER A 122 1.10 -19.05 6.48
C SER A 122 -0.25 -19.28 7.14
#